data_AF-A0A8T5U0W2-F1
#
_entry.id   AF-A0A8T5U0W2-F1
#
_cell.length_a   1.000
_cell.length_b   1.000
_cell.length_c   1.000
_cell.angle_alpha   90.00
_cell.angle_beta   90.00
_cell.angle_gamma   90.00
#
_symmetry.space_group_name_H-M   'P 1'
#
loop_
_entity.id
_entity.type
_entity.pdbx_description
1 polymer ?
#
loop_
_entity_poly.entity_id
_entity_poly.type
_entity_poly.pdbx_seq_one_letter_code
_entity_poly.pdbx_strand_id
1 'polypeptide(L)'
;MANIHKFGENYLLLALRIDKHIKGYVDFYYGPEKLRKIVENDSLTSPNKLLKDSIVLVQQLGSQGYDIKRERYLEKLLTTMRTSIELLNGDEISIEDQFLKLYDVALHSANESELKNLKNEYEEAYGGLGSLEECLSNLRVTRRVPEEKVFEFFKRALEITEKRTKELFINLLPENEQILLDLTQEKNNNKIK
;
A
#
# COMPACT_ATOMS: atom_id res chain seq x y z
N MET A 1 -31.66 -4.04 2.14
CA MET A 1 -30.33 -3.96 1.50
C MET A 1 -30.26 -2.63 0.77
N ALA A 2 -29.24 -1.80 1.01
CA ALA A 2 -29.10 -0.52 0.30
C ALA A 2 -28.99 -0.79 -1.21
N ASN A 3 -29.85 -0.14 -2.00
CA ASN A 3 -29.88 -0.33 -3.45
C ASN A 3 -28.63 0.35 -4.03
N ILE A 4 -27.72 -0.41 -4.63
CA ILE A 4 -26.51 0.17 -5.23
C ILE A 4 -26.91 0.94 -6.48
N HIS A 5 -26.47 2.20 -6.55
CA HIS A 5 -26.69 3.04 -7.72
C HIS A 5 -26.03 2.44 -8.97
N LYS A 6 -26.63 2.60 -10.14
CA LYS A 6 -26.17 1.95 -11.39
C LYS A 6 -24.69 2.24 -11.69
N PHE A 7 -24.23 3.46 -11.41
CA PHE A 7 -22.82 3.84 -11.52
C PHE A 7 -21.90 2.96 -10.67
N GLY A 8 -22.28 2.72 -9.41
CA GLY A 8 -21.52 1.88 -8.48
C GLY A 8 -21.46 0.42 -8.95
N GLU A 9 -22.55 -0.12 -9.48
CA GLU A 9 -22.52 -1.47 -10.07
C GLU A 9 -21.56 -1.55 -11.25
N ASN A 10 -21.62 -0.59 -12.17
CA ASN A 10 -20.74 -0.56 -13.35
C ASN A 10 -19.26 -0.37 -12.97
N TYR A 11 -18.99 0.49 -11.99
CA TYR A 11 -17.66 0.68 -11.41
C TYR A 11 -17.08 -0.64 -10.85
N LEU A 12 -17.87 -1.38 -10.06
CA LEU A 12 -17.44 -2.66 -9.48
C LEU A 12 -17.24 -3.74 -10.55
N LEU A 13 -18.15 -3.79 -11.55
CA LEU A 13 -18.03 -4.71 -12.67
C LEU A 13 -16.77 -4.44 -13.50
N LEU A 14 -16.39 -3.18 -13.69
CA LEU A 14 -15.14 -2.84 -14.38
C LEU A 14 -13.93 -3.43 -13.67
N ALA A 15 -13.78 -3.20 -12.36
CA ALA A 15 -12.66 -3.73 -11.58
C ALA A 15 -12.60 -5.27 -11.61
N LEU A 16 -13.74 -5.94 -11.42
CA LEU A 16 -13.84 -7.40 -11.49
C LEU A 16 -13.50 -7.95 -12.89
N ARG A 17 -13.87 -7.25 -13.96
CA ARG A 17 -13.52 -7.66 -15.33
C ARG A 17 -12.04 -7.43 -15.64
N ILE A 18 -11.41 -6.40 -15.07
CA ILE A 18 -9.96 -6.21 -15.16
C ILE A 18 -9.23 -7.36 -14.44
N ASP A 19 -9.73 -7.82 -13.30
CA ASP A 19 -9.13 -8.95 -12.55
C ASP A 19 -9.08 -10.26 -13.36
N LYS A 20 -10.01 -10.47 -14.31
CA LYS A 20 -9.93 -11.61 -15.25
C LYS A 20 -8.73 -11.53 -16.21
N HIS A 21 -8.18 -10.33 -16.45
CA HIS A 21 -6.97 -10.13 -17.26
C HIS A 21 -5.71 -10.08 -16.40
N ILE A 22 -5.78 -9.43 -15.24
CA ILE A 22 -4.67 -9.23 -14.32
C ILE A 22 -5.02 -9.94 -13.02
N LYS A 23 -4.56 -11.18 -12.86
CA LYS A 23 -4.85 -11.97 -11.65
C LYS A 23 -4.35 -11.24 -10.40
N GLY A 24 -5.24 -10.99 -9.46
CA GLY A 24 -4.92 -10.29 -8.21
C GLY A 24 -5.06 -8.77 -8.32
N TYR A 25 -5.68 -8.26 -9.40
CA TYR A 25 -6.06 -6.86 -9.51
C TYR A 25 -7.04 -6.46 -8.40
N VAL A 26 -7.92 -7.39 -8.02
CA VAL A 26 -8.78 -7.25 -6.85
C VAL A 26 -8.33 -8.23 -5.77
N ASP A 27 -7.48 -7.75 -4.85
CA ASP A 27 -6.90 -8.56 -3.76
C ASP A 27 -7.97 -9.17 -2.85
N PHE A 28 -8.94 -8.36 -2.40
CA PHE A 28 -10.08 -8.86 -1.64
C PHE A 28 -11.38 -8.11 -2.00
N TYR A 29 -12.41 -8.86 -2.41
CA TYR A 29 -13.72 -8.29 -2.74
C TYR A 29 -14.77 -8.57 -1.65
N TYR A 30 -15.20 -7.50 -0.99
CA TYR A 30 -16.29 -7.47 0.01
C TYR A 30 -17.62 -6.94 -0.57
N GLY A 31 -17.73 -6.76 -1.89
CA GLY A 31 -18.92 -6.23 -2.55
C GLY A 31 -20.02 -7.29 -2.76
N PRO A 32 -21.12 -6.93 -3.46
CA PRO A 32 -22.22 -7.86 -3.72
C PRO A 32 -21.78 -9.10 -4.49
N GLU A 33 -22.01 -10.27 -3.90
CA GLU A 33 -21.66 -11.58 -4.50
C GLU A 33 -22.28 -11.78 -5.89
N LYS A 34 -23.48 -11.20 -6.13
CA LYS A 34 -24.14 -11.22 -7.44
C LYS A 34 -23.27 -10.66 -8.57
N LEU A 35 -22.47 -9.62 -8.31
CA LEU A 35 -21.63 -8.98 -9.34
C LEU A 35 -20.41 -9.85 -9.67
N ARG A 36 -19.82 -10.48 -8.65
CA ARG A 36 -18.74 -11.45 -8.84
C ARG A 36 -19.23 -12.62 -9.72
N LYS A 37 -20.39 -13.20 -9.38
CA LYS A 37 -21.02 -14.28 -10.16
C LYS A 37 -21.32 -13.90 -11.61
N ILE A 38 -21.72 -12.65 -11.89
CA ILE A 38 -21.90 -12.17 -13.26
C ILE A 38 -20.57 -12.27 -14.02
N VAL A 39 -19.49 -11.73 -13.45
CA VAL A 39 -18.19 -11.68 -14.12
C VAL A 39 -17.53 -13.06 -14.26
N GLU A 40 -17.73 -13.95 -13.30
CA GLU A 40 -17.28 -15.35 -13.38
C GLU A 40 -17.92 -16.08 -14.57
N ASN A 41 -19.23 -15.88 -14.79
CA ASN A 41 -19.99 -16.51 -15.88
C ASN A 41 -19.85 -15.80 -17.24
N ASP A 42 -19.49 -14.52 -17.25
CA ASP A 42 -19.24 -13.76 -18.48
C ASP A 42 -18.01 -14.29 -19.23
N SER A 43 -18.04 -14.26 -20.56
CA SER A 43 -16.82 -14.42 -21.36
C SER A 43 -15.83 -13.29 -21.09
N LEU A 44 -14.55 -13.52 -21.41
CA LEU A 44 -13.52 -12.50 -21.21
C LEU A 44 -13.85 -11.26 -22.05
N THR A 45 -14.13 -10.14 -21.38
CA THR A 45 -14.42 -8.86 -22.04
C THR A 45 -13.13 -8.30 -22.63
N SER A 46 -13.12 -7.87 -23.89
CA SER A 46 -11.89 -7.37 -24.51
C SER A 46 -11.37 -6.08 -23.85
N PRO A 47 -10.05 -5.87 -23.74
CA PRO A 47 -9.48 -4.66 -23.16
C PRO A 47 -9.98 -3.36 -23.83
N ASN A 48 -10.14 -3.35 -25.15
CA ASN A 48 -10.77 -2.24 -25.88
C ASN A 48 -12.21 -1.92 -25.43
N LYS A 49 -13.00 -2.92 -25.04
CA LYS A 49 -14.34 -2.70 -24.49
C LYS A 49 -14.25 -2.16 -23.06
N LEU A 50 -13.34 -2.70 -22.23
CA LEU A 50 -13.09 -2.19 -20.89
C LEU A 50 -12.63 -0.72 -20.90
N LEU A 51 -11.81 -0.34 -21.87
CA LEU A 51 -11.35 1.05 -22.04
C LEU A 51 -12.51 2.00 -22.36
N LYS A 52 -13.43 1.58 -23.23
CA LYS A 52 -14.65 2.36 -23.50
C LYS A 52 -15.51 2.49 -22.25
N ASP A 53 -15.67 1.40 -21.49
CA ASP A 53 -16.47 1.40 -20.27
C ASP A 53 -15.85 2.29 -19.18
N SER A 54 -14.52 2.32 -19.05
CA SER A 54 -13.82 3.22 -18.11
C SER A 54 -13.99 4.69 -18.50
N ILE A 55 -13.87 5.04 -19.78
CA ILE A 55 -14.09 6.41 -20.29
C ILE A 55 -15.52 6.89 -19.96
N VAL A 56 -16.52 6.03 -20.19
CA VAL A 56 -17.92 6.35 -19.86
C VAL A 56 -18.10 6.61 -18.36
N LEU A 57 -17.48 5.79 -17.50
CA LEU A 57 -17.54 5.99 -16.05
C LEU A 57 -16.89 7.31 -15.62
N VAL A 58 -15.74 7.69 -16.20
CA VAL A 58 -15.12 9.00 -15.91
C VAL A 58 -16.07 10.15 -16.29
N GLN A 59 -16.69 10.09 -17.48
CA GLN A 59 -17.63 11.12 -17.93
C GLN A 59 -18.87 11.25 -17.05
N GLN A 60 -19.32 10.14 -16.46
CA GLN A 60 -20.50 10.11 -15.59
C GLN A 60 -20.23 10.57 -14.16
N LEU A 61 -18.97 10.56 -13.71
CA LEU A 61 -18.60 10.76 -12.31
C LEU A 61 -19.12 12.10 -11.74
N GLY A 62 -18.92 13.22 -12.44
CA GLY A 62 -19.35 14.54 -11.96
C GLY A 62 -20.87 14.71 -11.87
N SER A 63 -21.66 13.84 -12.51
CA SER A 63 -23.13 13.85 -12.43
C SER A 63 -23.70 13.03 -11.27
N GLN A 64 -22.86 12.34 -10.50
CA GLN A 64 -23.31 11.46 -9.42
C GLN A 64 -23.71 12.22 -8.14
N GLY A 65 -23.35 13.50 -8.01
CA GLY A 65 -23.68 14.31 -6.84
C GLY A 65 -22.93 13.90 -5.57
N TYR A 66 -21.73 13.33 -5.71
CA TYR A 66 -20.85 13.05 -4.58
C TYR A 66 -20.22 14.33 -4.03
N ASP A 67 -19.77 14.28 -2.77
CA ASP A 67 -18.91 15.35 -2.26
C ASP A 67 -17.53 15.33 -2.95
N ILE A 68 -16.83 16.45 -2.89
CA ILE A 68 -15.54 16.67 -3.58
C ILE A 68 -14.49 15.61 -3.21
N LYS A 69 -14.44 15.16 -1.95
CA LYS A 69 -13.44 14.18 -1.52
C LYS A 69 -13.76 12.82 -2.12
N ARG A 70 -15.04 12.42 -2.10
CA ARG A 70 -15.49 11.17 -2.68
C ARG A 70 -15.34 11.14 -4.20
N GLU A 71 -15.65 12.25 -4.86
CA GLU A 71 -15.47 12.39 -6.31
C GLU A 71 -14.00 12.24 -6.70
N ARG A 72 -13.10 13.00 -6.05
CA ARG A 72 -11.64 12.88 -6.27
C ARG A 72 -11.12 11.47 -6.04
N TYR A 73 -11.60 10.78 -5.00
CA TYR A 73 -11.20 9.39 -4.74
C TYR A 73 -11.59 8.45 -5.89
N LEU A 74 -12.84 8.55 -6.37
CA LEU A 74 -13.31 7.72 -7.48
C LEU A 74 -12.63 8.06 -8.80
N GLU A 75 -12.34 9.34 -9.05
CA GLU A 75 -11.58 9.79 -10.21
C GLU A 75 -10.19 9.13 -10.25
N LYS A 76 -9.48 9.10 -9.11
CA LYS A 76 -8.18 8.44 -9.00
C LYS A 76 -8.27 6.95 -9.27
N LEU A 77 -9.22 6.24 -8.68
CA LEU A 77 -9.41 4.81 -8.94
C LEU A 77 -9.78 4.49 -10.39
N LEU A 78 -10.62 5.33 -11.01
CA LEU A 78 -10.96 5.19 -12.43
C LEU A 78 -9.75 5.49 -13.34
N THR A 79 -8.89 6.43 -12.95
CA THR A 79 -7.62 6.70 -13.63
C THR A 79 -6.70 5.47 -13.56
N THR A 80 -6.54 4.88 -12.37
CA THR A 80 -5.77 3.64 -12.19
C THR A 80 -6.31 2.49 -13.04
N MET A 81 -7.63 2.28 -13.04
CA MET A 81 -8.28 1.26 -13.87
C MET A 81 -8.06 1.50 -15.35
N ARG A 82 -8.24 2.73 -15.81
CA ARG A 82 -8.02 3.12 -17.20
C ARG A 82 -6.58 2.86 -17.62
N THR A 83 -5.59 3.32 -16.85
CA THR A 83 -4.17 3.09 -17.14
C THR A 83 -3.81 1.62 -17.14
N SER A 84 -4.38 0.83 -16.24
CA SER A 84 -4.20 -0.63 -16.25
C SER A 84 -4.72 -1.26 -17.56
N ILE A 85 -5.84 -0.77 -18.09
CA ILE A 85 -6.40 -1.23 -19.36
C ILE A 85 -5.59 -0.74 -20.57
N GLU A 86 -5.09 0.50 -20.56
CA GLU A 86 -4.19 1.04 -21.59
C GLU A 86 -2.93 0.17 -21.70
N LEU A 87 -2.31 -0.20 -20.56
CA LEU A 87 -1.19 -1.14 -20.53
C LEU A 87 -1.57 -2.54 -21.06
N LEU A 88 -2.78 -3.05 -20.77
CA LEU A 88 -3.28 -4.31 -21.34
C LEU A 88 -3.47 -4.24 -22.86
N ASN A 89 -3.75 -3.06 -23.42
CA ASN A 89 -3.83 -2.84 -24.87
C ASN A 89 -2.45 -2.71 -25.53
N GLY A 90 -1.38 -2.63 -24.74
CA GLY A 90 -0.02 -2.41 -25.23
C GLY A 90 0.32 -0.94 -25.47
N ASP A 91 -0.42 -0.01 -24.87
CA ASP A 91 -0.10 1.42 -24.95
C ASP A 91 1.24 1.70 -24.22
N GLU A 92 2.13 2.46 -24.85
CA GLU A 92 3.38 2.90 -24.24
C GLU A 92 3.12 4.07 -23.28
N ILE A 93 3.39 3.86 -21.99
CA ILE A 93 3.26 4.87 -20.94
C ILE A 93 4.61 4.94 -20.20
N SER A 94 5.14 6.14 -19.99
CA SER A 94 6.39 6.34 -19.24
C SER A 94 6.28 5.76 -17.83
N ILE A 95 7.40 5.35 -17.23
CA ILE A 95 7.40 4.79 -15.86
C ILE A 95 6.89 5.85 -14.87
N GLU A 96 7.27 7.10 -15.08
CA GLU A 96 6.84 8.26 -14.30
C GLU A 96 5.32 8.42 -14.35
N ASP A 97 4.73 8.38 -15.54
CA ASP A 97 3.28 8.48 -15.70
C ASP A 97 2.54 7.23 -15.19
N GLN A 98 3.12 6.04 -15.33
CA GLN A 98 2.55 4.83 -14.74
C GLN A 98 2.46 4.97 -13.23
N PHE A 99 3.52 5.42 -12.56
CA PHE A 99 3.50 5.60 -11.11
C PHE A 99 2.50 6.67 -10.67
N LEU A 100 2.46 7.80 -11.39
CA LEU A 100 1.51 8.85 -11.10
C LEU A 100 0.06 8.39 -11.27
N LYS A 101 -0.26 7.67 -12.35
CA LYS A 101 -1.65 7.28 -12.66
C LYS A 101 -2.10 6.03 -11.89
N LEU A 102 -1.20 5.09 -11.61
CA LEU A 102 -1.52 3.85 -10.90
C LEU A 102 -1.50 4.04 -9.39
N TYR A 103 -0.60 4.87 -8.85
CA TYR A 103 -0.37 4.97 -7.42
C TYR A 103 -0.59 6.38 -6.84
N ASP A 104 -0.86 7.38 -7.68
CA ASP A 104 -0.91 8.80 -7.29
C ASP A 104 0.40 9.30 -6.66
N VAL A 105 1.53 8.72 -7.09
CA VAL A 105 2.88 9.05 -6.63
C VAL A 105 3.69 9.61 -7.78
N ALA A 106 4.14 10.85 -7.64
CA ALA A 106 5.12 11.43 -8.56
C ALA A 106 6.48 10.81 -8.29
N LEU A 107 7.05 10.14 -9.29
CA LEU A 107 8.43 9.68 -9.21
C LEU A 107 9.39 10.86 -9.37
N HIS A 108 10.39 10.87 -8.51
CA HIS A 108 11.52 11.77 -8.60
C HIS A 108 12.79 10.92 -8.63
N SER A 109 13.75 11.30 -9.48
CA SER A 109 15.06 10.66 -9.49
C SER A 109 15.72 10.86 -8.14
N ALA A 110 16.30 9.78 -7.60
CA ALA A 110 17.11 9.89 -6.40
C ALA A 110 18.37 10.71 -6.69
N ASN A 111 18.80 11.51 -5.72
CA ASN A 111 20.07 12.20 -5.80
C ASN A 111 21.20 11.20 -5.52
N GLU A 112 21.90 10.75 -6.57
CA GLU A 112 22.97 9.76 -6.44
C GLU A 112 24.08 10.18 -5.47
N SER A 113 24.35 11.49 -5.37
CA SER A 113 25.35 12.00 -4.43
C SER A 113 24.93 11.82 -2.97
N GLU A 114 23.64 12.02 -2.66
CA GLU A 114 23.08 11.78 -1.33
C GLU A 114 23.13 10.29 -0.98
N LEU A 115 22.77 9.41 -1.92
CA LEU A 115 22.86 7.96 -1.71
C LEU A 115 24.30 7.50 -1.43
N LYS A 116 25.28 8.07 -2.15
CA LYS A 116 26.70 7.79 -1.92
C LYS A 116 27.15 8.30 -0.54
N ASN A 117 26.72 9.48 -0.13
CA ASN A 117 27.03 10.03 1.19
C ASN A 117 26.44 9.15 2.30
N LEU A 118 25.16 8.74 2.18
CA LEU A 118 24.54 7.81 3.12
C LEU A 118 25.32 6.50 3.23
N LYS A 119 25.80 5.95 2.10
CA LYS A 119 26.62 4.74 2.12
C LYS A 119 27.89 4.94 2.97
N ASN A 120 28.59 6.07 2.78
CA ASN A 120 29.79 6.37 3.55
C ASN A 120 29.48 6.54 5.05
N GLU A 121 28.37 7.21 5.41
CA GLU A 121 27.93 7.34 6.81
C GLU A 121 27.66 5.97 7.45
N TYR A 122 27.06 5.04 6.71
CA TYR A 122 26.84 3.68 7.18
C TYR A 122 28.16 2.90 7.35
N GLU A 123 29.11 3.06 6.43
CA GLU A 123 30.44 2.47 6.54
C GLU A 123 31.23 3.03 7.73
N GLU A 124 31.10 4.32 8.04
CA GLU A 124 31.72 4.93 9.22
C GLU A 124 31.06 4.45 10.53
N ALA A 125 29.73 4.38 10.57
CA ALA A 125 29.00 4.03 11.78
C ALA A 125 29.04 2.52 12.13
N TYR A 126 29.04 1.65 11.12
CA TYR A 126 28.87 0.20 11.28
C TYR A 126 29.92 -0.66 10.59
N GLY A 127 30.79 -0.06 9.77
CA GLY A 127 31.82 -0.78 9.04
C GLY A 127 32.89 -1.38 9.95
N GLY A 128 33.74 -2.19 9.34
CA GLY A 128 34.78 -2.96 10.02
C GLY A 128 35.59 -3.77 9.02
N LEU A 129 36.16 -4.89 9.46
CA LEU A 129 36.83 -5.81 8.54
C LEU A 129 35.80 -6.55 7.69
N GLY A 130 35.79 -6.26 6.39
CA GLY A 130 34.88 -6.87 5.42
C GLY A 130 33.95 -5.84 4.77
N SER A 131 33.00 -6.33 3.98
CA SER A 131 31.94 -5.51 3.40
C SER A 131 30.96 -5.00 4.46
N LEU A 132 30.26 -3.89 4.17
CA LEU A 132 29.20 -3.38 5.03
C LEU A 132 28.11 -4.42 5.29
N GLU A 133 27.77 -5.24 4.29
CA GLU A 133 26.79 -6.32 4.41
C GLU A 133 27.22 -7.39 5.42
N GLU A 134 28.49 -7.82 5.38
CA GLU A 134 29.05 -8.76 6.36
C GLU A 134 29.07 -8.16 7.77
N CYS A 135 29.48 -6.89 7.89
CA CYS A 135 29.49 -6.18 9.18
C CYS A 135 28.07 -6.11 9.78
N LEU A 136 27.08 -5.72 8.99
CA LEU A 136 25.68 -5.66 9.42
C LEU A 136 25.12 -7.04 9.77
N SER A 137 25.48 -8.08 9.01
CA SER A 137 25.06 -9.46 9.30
C SER A 137 25.64 -9.97 10.62
N ASN A 138 26.93 -9.70 10.88
CA ASN A 138 27.58 -10.01 12.15
C ASN A 138 26.97 -9.22 13.32
N LEU A 139 26.63 -7.94 13.12
CA LEU A 139 25.95 -7.13 14.12
C LEU A 139 24.56 -7.69 14.47
N ARG A 140 23.79 -8.17 13.49
CA ARG A 140 22.49 -8.82 13.74
C ARG A 140 22.61 -10.05 14.64
N VAL A 141 23.66 -10.85 14.46
CA VAL A 141 23.91 -12.04 15.29
C VAL A 141 24.40 -11.64 16.68
N THR A 142 25.39 -10.75 16.76
CA THR A 142 26.03 -10.36 18.03
C THR A 142 25.12 -9.52 18.93
N ARG A 143 24.20 -8.73 18.35
CA ARG A 143 23.19 -7.94 19.08
C ARG A 143 21.86 -8.67 19.28
N ARG A 144 21.81 -9.98 19.01
CA ARG A 144 20.60 -10.77 19.22
C ARG A 144 20.21 -10.75 20.70
N VAL A 145 18.99 -10.31 20.97
CA VAL A 145 18.41 -10.33 22.32
C VAL A 145 17.81 -11.72 22.57
N PRO A 146 18.09 -12.35 23.73
CA PRO A 146 17.43 -13.60 24.12
C PRO A 146 15.91 -13.41 24.20
N GLU A 147 15.13 -14.36 23.67
CA GLU A 147 13.67 -14.24 23.52
C GLU A 147 13.00 -13.93 24.87
N GLU A 148 13.45 -14.58 25.93
CA GLU A 148 12.96 -14.41 27.29
C GLU A 148 13.20 -13.00 27.87
N LYS A 149 14.13 -12.23 27.28
CA LYS A 149 14.47 -10.87 27.70
C LYS A 149 13.88 -9.79 26.80
N VAL A 150 13.30 -10.14 25.65
CA VAL A 150 12.78 -9.17 24.68
C VAL A 150 11.77 -8.24 25.36
N PHE A 151 10.81 -8.78 26.12
CA PHE A 151 9.80 -7.96 26.77
C PHE A 151 10.38 -6.98 27.78
N GLU A 152 11.33 -7.44 28.59
CA GLU A 152 11.98 -6.65 29.62
C GLU A 152 12.74 -5.48 28.99
N PHE A 153 13.52 -5.74 27.93
CA PHE A 153 14.29 -4.72 27.25
C PHE A 153 13.41 -3.73 26.49
N PHE A 154 12.31 -4.18 25.89
CA PHE A 154 11.35 -3.28 25.26
C PHE A 154 10.66 -2.35 26.27
N LYS A 155 10.23 -2.87 27.43
CA LYS A 155 9.67 -2.02 28.50
C LYS A 155 10.66 -0.96 28.94
N ARG A 156 11.93 -1.35 29.15
CA ARG A 156 12.98 -0.42 29.52
C ARG A 156 13.25 0.63 28.43
N ALA A 157 13.27 0.23 27.16
CA ALA A 157 13.43 1.15 26.04
C ALA A 157 12.27 2.15 25.97
N LEU A 158 11.04 1.68 26.24
CA LEU A 158 9.85 2.53 26.29
C LEU A 158 9.96 3.59 27.38
N GLU A 159 10.31 3.20 28.61
CA GLU A 159 10.49 4.12 29.74
C GLU A 159 11.54 5.21 29.44
N ILE A 160 12.69 4.81 28.86
CA ILE A 160 13.76 5.74 28.47
C ILE A 160 13.27 6.70 27.39
N THR A 161 12.54 6.19 26.39
CA THR A 161 12.06 6.98 25.26
C THR A 161 10.98 7.94 25.71
N GLU A 162 9.99 7.48 26.48
CA GLU A 162 8.92 8.32 27.04
C GLU A 162 9.50 9.49 27.84
N LYS A 163 10.46 9.22 28.72
CA LYS A 163 11.14 10.27 29.49
C LYS A 163 11.79 11.32 28.58
N ARG A 164 12.59 10.88 27.60
CA ARG A 164 13.28 11.80 26.66
C ARG A 164 12.30 12.58 25.80
N THR A 165 11.21 11.96 25.35
CA THR A 165 10.17 12.63 24.57
C THR A 165 9.48 13.71 25.40
N LYS A 166 9.13 13.43 26.65
CA LYS A 166 8.53 14.44 27.55
C LYS A 166 9.47 15.63 27.81
N GLU A 167 10.77 15.39 27.93
CA GLU A 167 11.78 16.44 28.08
C GLU A 167 11.90 17.34 26.83
N LEU A 168 11.76 16.76 25.62
CA LEU A 168 11.88 17.49 24.35
C LEU A 168 10.56 18.13 23.87
N PHE A 169 9.41 17.54 24.23
CA PHE A 169 8.09 17.85 23.69
C PHE A 169 7.07 18.17 24.78
N ILE A 170 7.42 19.09 25.68
CA ILE A 170 6.74 19.39 26.96
C ILE A 170 5.23 19.64 26.83
N ASN A 171 4.75 20.19 25.71
CA ASN A 171 3.33 20.56 25.49
C ASN A 171 2.75 20.07 24.15
N LEU A 172 3.38 19.06 23.53
CA LEU A 172 2.91 18.52 22.24
C LEU A 172 2.33 17.12 22.36
N LEU A 173 2.51 16.46 23.50
CA LEU A 173 1.96 15.13 23.76
C LEU A 173 0.57 15.22 24.40
N PRO A 174 -0.35 14.29 24.07
CA PRO A 174 -1.63 14.17 24.76
C PRO A 174 -1.46 13.92 26.27
N GLU A 175 -2.24 14.59 27.10
CA GLU A 175 -2.14 14.49 28.57
C GLU A 175 -2.34 13.07 29.12
N ASN A 176 -3.11 12.24 28.41
CA ASN A 176 -3.50 10.89 28.82
C ASN A 176 -3.03 9.81 27.82
N GLU A 177 -1.86 9.99 27.22
CA GLU A 177 -1.25 8.96 26.37
C GLU A 177 -1.02 7.67 27.17
N GLN A 178 -1.42 6.53 26.59
CA GLN A 178 -1.16 5.20 27.14
C GLN A 178 -0.59 4.30 26.06
N ILE A 179 0.50 3.61 26.38
CA ILE A 179 1.15 2.66 25.48
C ILE A 179 0.99 1.26 26.08
N LEU A 180 0.25 0.42 25.36
CA LEU A 180 0.05 -0.99 25.70
C LEU A 180 0.99 -1.85 24.87
N LEU A 181 1.78 -2.68 25.55
CA LEU A 181 2.68 -3.64 24.90
C LEU A 181 2.10 -5.04 25.04
N ASP A 182 1.89 -5.70 23.91
CA ASP A 182 1.51 -7.11 23.86
C ASP A 182 2.56 -7.91 23.08
N LEU A 183 2.91 -9.08 23.60
CA LEU A 183 3.83 -10.01 22.95
C LEU A 183 3.02 -11.02 22.15
N THR A 184 3.01 -10.87 20.83
CA THR A 184 2.43 -11.86 19.94
C THR A 184 3.46 -12.95 19.67
N GLN A 185 3.20 -14.16 20.14
CA GLN A 185 3.86 -15.35 19.61
C GLN A 185 3.19 -15.71 18.28
N GLU A 186 3.99 -16.12 17.28
CA GLU A 186 3.43 -16.82 16.12
C GLU A 186 2.76 -18.11 16.63
N LYS A 187 1.45 -18.06 16.87
CA LYS A 187 0.65 -19.27 16.80
C LYS A 187 0.74 -19.71 15.35
N ASN A 188 1.41 -20.83 15.10
CA ASN A 188 1.31 -21.57 13.84
C ASN A 188 -0.17 -21.70 13.47
N ASN A 189 -0.68 -20.78 12.66
CA ASN A 189 -1.99 -20.89 12.03
C ASN A 189 -1.88 -21.86 10.84
N ASN A 190 -1.38 -23.07 11.12
CA ASN A 190 -1.72 -24.25 10.34
C ASN A 190 -3.17 -24.60 10.66
N LYS A 191 -4.10 -23.88 10.03
CA LYS A 191 -5.48 -24.27 9.72
C LYS A 191 -6.20 -23.08 9.11
N ILE A 192 -6.00 -22.87 7.82
CA ILE A 192 -7.08 -22.38 6.97
C ILE A 192 -7.56 -23.62 6.21
N LYS A 193 -8.76 -24.07 6.59
CA LYS A 193 -9.57 -25.03 5.84
C LYS A 193 -10.11 -24.36 4.58
#